data_AF-A0A1E5XTE6-F1
#
_entry.id   AF-A0A1E5XTE6-F1
#
_cell.length_a   1.000
_cell.length_b   1.000
_cell.length_c   1.000
_cell.angle_alpha   90.00
_cell.angle_beta   90.00
_cell.angle_gamma   90.00
#
_symmetry.space_group_name_H-M   'P 1'
#
loop_
_entity.id
_entity.type
_entity.pdbx_description
1 polymer ?
#
loop_
_entity_poly.entity_id
_entity_poly.type
_entity_poly.pdbx_seq_one_letter_code
_entity_poly.pdbx_strand_id
1 'polypeptide(L)'
;MKLLRHVAKFREKVVSVFGVDAPESASLLIDMLAQTEDPMLRSTLYGGAVTECLLQGCLSAAERIAVARHEEFQDILSLMSLSGTLSDVGKPLEGLACATAALAQAVSERVYVNFAAGNLMRQAIKTGSVEAVNEALDALIDSTQIPRTADCALETDWIDAANALGADRELTDWVRAVASRKRE
;
A
#
# COMPACT_ATOMS: atom_id res chain seq x y z
N MET A 1 -7.39 1.29 -14.74
CA MET A 1 -8.68 0.60 -14.99
C MET A 1 -8.91 0.10 -16.42
N LYS A 2 -8.39 0.74 -17.50
CA LYS A 2 -8.52 0.21 -18.87
C LYS A 2 -7.75 -1.10 -19.10
N LEU A 3 -6.56 -1.26 -18.54
CA LEU A 3 -5.71 -2.45 -18.70
C LEU A 3 -6.38 -3.73 -18.14
N LEU A 4 -6.86 -3.69 -16.89
CA LEU A 4 -7.57 -4.81 -16.25
C LEU A 4 -8.77 -5.31 -17.06
N ARG A 5 -9.49 -4.41 -17.75
CA ARG A 5 -10.61 -4.80 -18.63
C ARG A 5 -10.17 -5.63 -19.85
N HIS A 6 -8.97 -5.40 -20.38
CA HIS A 6 -8.47 -6.14 -21.55
C HIS A 6 -8.05 -7.57 -21.19
N VAL A 7 -7.52 -7.76 -19.98
CA VAL A 7 -7.07 -9.07 -19.51
C VAL A 7 -8.14 -9.87 -18.78
N ALA A 8 -9.25 -9.24 -18.37
CA ALA A 8 -10.32 -9.88 -17.59
C ALA A 8 -10.89 -11.18 -18.22
N LYS A 9 -10.91 -11.28 -19.55
CA LYS A 9 -11.38 -12.47 -20.27
C LYS A 9 -10.50 -13.72 -20.09
N PHE A 10 -9.32 -13.57 -19.50
CA PHE A 10 -8.36 -14.65 -19.26
C PHE A 10 -8.33 -15.11 -17.79
N ARG A 11 -9.24 -14.63 -16.93
CA ARG A 11 -9.24 -14.94 -15.49
C ARG A 11 -9.52 -16.40 -15.15
N GLU A 12 -10.34 -17.07 -15.95
CA GLU A 12 -10.80 -18.44 -15.66
C GLU A 12 -9.71 -19.50 -15.90
N LYS A 13 -8.69 -19.18 -16.70
CA LYS A 13 -7.58 -20.08 -16.97
C LYS A 13 -6.48 -19.85 -15.94
N VAL A 14 -6.01 -20.95 -15.34
CA VAL A 14 -4.91 -20.93 -14.37
C VAL A 14 -3.61 -21.38 -15.05
N VAL A 15 -2.52 -20.68 -14.74
CA VAL A 15 -1.16 -20.94 -15.23
C VAL A 15 -0.16 -20.77 -14.08
N SER A 16 1.09 -21.18 -14.30
CA SER A 16 2.16 -21.02 -13.31
C SER A 16 2.89 -19.70 -13.49
N VAL A 17 2.86 -18.84 -12.47
CA VAL A 17 3.65 -17.60 -12.38
C VAL A 17 4.53 -17.71 -11.14
N PHE A 18 5.85 -17.52 -11.31
CA PHE A 18 6.82 -17.72 -10.23
C PHE A 18 6.67 -19.07 -9.49
N GLY A 19 6.23 -20.13 -10.18
CA GLY A 19 6.05 -21.46 -9.58
C GLY A 19 4.82 -21.61 -8.67
N VAL A 20 3.83 -20.72 -8.76
CA VAL A 20 2.52 -20.83 -8.10
C VAL A 20 1.40 -20.60 -9.08
N ASP A 21 0.23 -21.16 -8.76
CA ASP A 21 -0.98 -21.00 -9.56
C ASP A 21 -1.48 -19.55 -9.54
N ALA A 22 -1.64 -18.98 -10.72
CA ALA A 22 -2.11 -17.62 -10.97
C ALA A 22 -3.10 -17.62 -12.14
N PRO A 23 -4.03 -16.67 -12.22
CA PRO A 23 -4.85 -16.51 -13.42
C PRO A 23 -3.98 -16.09 -14.61
N GLU A 24 -4.31 -16.57 -15.81
CA GLU A 24 -3.62 -16.22 -17.05
C GLU A 24 -3.64 -14.70 -17.29
N SER A 25 -4.69 -14.00 -16.82
CA SER A 25 -4.73 -12.54 -16.82
C SER A 25 -3.58 -11.89 -16.04
N ALA A 26 -3.15 -12.46 -14.91
CA ALA A 26 -1.98 -11.99 -14.16
C ALA A 26 -0.67 -12.35 -14.89
N SER A 27 -0.56 -13.57 -15.42
CA SER A 27 0.61 -13.99 -16.20
C SER A 27 0.89 -13.06 -17.37
N LEU A 28 -0.13 -12.71 -18.15
CA LEU A 28 0.02 -11.80 -19.30
C LEU A 28 0.56 -10.43 -18.89
N LEU A 29 0.16 -9.92 -17.72
CA LEU A 29 0.67 -8.66 -17.19
C LEU A 29 2.13 -8.78 -16.72
N ILE A 30 2.51 -9.91 -16.13
CA ILE A 30 3.91 -10.19 -15.75
C ILE A 30 4.79 -10.39 -16.98
N ASP A 31 4.32 -11.09 -18.00
CA ASP A 31 5.07 -11.31 -19.25
C ASP A 31 5.35 -10.00 -19.99
N MET A 32 4.45 -9.01 -19.90
CA MET A 32 4.67 -7.67 -20.45
C MET A 32 5.84 -6.91 -19.81
N LEU A 33 6.29 -7.30 -18.61
CA LEU A 33 7.47 -6.69 -17.98
C LEU A 33 8.72 -6.89 -18.83
N ALA A 34 8.85 -7.99 -19.58
CA ALA A 34 10.02 -8.23 -20.43
C ALA A 34 10.19 -7.19 -21.57
N GLN A 35 9.11 -6.46 -21.90
CA GLN A 35 9.07 -5.48 -22.98
C GLN A 35 8.84 -4.04 -22.51
N THR A 36 8.77 -3.83 -21.19
CA THR A 36 8.43 -2.52 -20.61
C THR A 36 9.61 -1.99 -19.82
N GLU A 37 10.23 -0.91 -20.27
CA GLU A 37 11.34 -0.26 -19.55
C GLU A 37 10.86 0.82 -18.56
N ASP A 38 9.73 1.48 -18.85
CA ASP A 38 9.21 2.59 -18.05
C ASP A 38 8.83 2.14 -16.62
N PRO A 39 9.47 2.68 -15.57
CA PRO A 39 9.23 2.27 -14.18
C PRO A 39 7.77 2.40 -13.73
N MET A 40 7.05 3.43 -14.18
CA MET A 40 5.66 3.68 -13.79
C MET A 40 4.71 2.67 -14.43
N LEU A 41 4.93 2.32 -15.69
CA LEU A 41 4.20 1.26 -16.38
C LEU A 41 4.50 -0.10 -15.76
N ARG A 42 5.76 -0.40 -15.45
CA ARG A 42 6.15 -1.64 -14.76
C ARG A 42 5.46 -1.76 -13.39
N SER A 43 5.48 -0.68 -12.60
CA SER A 43 4.75 -0.60 -11.32
C SER A 43 3.24 -0.87 -11.51
N THR A 44 2.65 -0.32 -12.57
CA THR A 44 1.24 -0.56 -12.93
C THR A 44 0.96 -2.01 -13.33
N LEU A 45 1.87 -2.66 -14.05
CA LEU A 45 1.77 -4.07 -14.44
C LEU A 45 1.78 -4.99 -13.22
N TYR A 46 2.72 -4.78 -12.29
CA TYR A 46 2.74 -5.52 -11.03
C TYR A 46 1.45 -5.32 -10.22
N GLY A 47 1.03 -4.06 -10.01
CA GLY A 47 -0.20 -3.77 -9.27
C GLY A 47 -1.45 -4.37 -9.93
N GLY A 48 -1.48 -4.40 -11.26
CA GLY A 48 -2.54 -5.05 -12.01
C GLY A 48 -2.54 -6.57 -11.83
N ALA A 49 -1.37 -7.21 -11.90
CA ALA A 49 -1.23 -8.65 -11.72
C ALA A 49 -1.62 -9.10 -10.31
N VAL A 50 -1.19 -8.36 -9.26
CA VAL A 50 -1.65 -8.58 -7.88
C VAL A 50 -3.17 -8.48 -7.79
N THR A 51 -3.77 -7.45 -8.38
CA THR A 51 -5.24 -7.26 -8.36
C THR A 51 -5.97 -8.44 -9.01
N GLU A 52 -5.49 -8.91 -10.17
CA GLU A 52 -6.07 -10.06 -10.86
C GLU A 52 -5.98 -11.34 -10.00
N CYS A 53 -4.85 -11.59 -9.35
CA CYS A 53 -4.68 -12.71 -8.44
C CYS A 53 -5.65 -12.63 -7.24
N LEU A 54 -5.77 -11.47 -6.59
CA LEU A 54 -6.67 -11.27 -5.46
C LEU A 54 -8.14 -11.49 -5.86
N LEU A 55 -8.55 -11.00 -7.05
CA LEU A 55 -9.91 -11.21 -7.57
C LEU A 55 -10.27 -12.67 -7.83
N GLN A 56 -9.27 -13.52 -8.10
CA GLN A 56 -9.48 -14.96 -8.32
C GLN A 56 -9.14 -15.82 -7.10
N GLY A 57 -8.78 -15.20 -5.97
CA GLY A 57 -8.39 -15.93 -4.76
C GLY A 57 -7.02 -16.62 -4.86
N CYS A 58 -6.19 -16.28 -5.84
CA CYS A 58 -4.83 -16.81 -5.99
C CYS A 58 -3.86 -16.06 -5.06
N LEU A 59 -4.04 -16.21 -3.73
CA LEU A 59 -3.35 -15.42 -2.71
C LEU A 59 -1.82 -15.61 -2.73
N SER A 60 -1.33 -16.84 -2.88
CA SER A 60 0.11 -17.11 -2.96
C SER A 60 0.78 -16.44 -4.16
N ALA A 61 0.07 -16.33 -5.29
CA ALA A 61 0.57 -15.61 -6.46
C ALA A 61 0.56 -14.10 -6.24
N ALA A 62 -0.50 -13.55 -5.64
CA ALA A 62 -0.54 -12.14 -5.27
C ALA A 62 0.64 -11.76 -4.37
N GLU A 63 0.94 -12.57 -3.35
CA GLU A 63 2.09 -12.38 -2.47
C GLU A 63 3.41 -12.41 -3.24
N ARG A 64 3.69 -13.47 -4.01
CA ARG A 64 4.96 -13.59 -4.76
C ARG A 64 5.17 -12.45 -5.74
N ILE A 65 4.11 -12.00 -6.42
CA ILE A 65 4.19 -10.87 -7.34
C ILE A 65 4.47 -9.56 -6.60
N ALA A 66 3.86 -9.33 -5.43
CA ALA A 66 4.13 -8.15 -4.62
C ALA A 66 5.57 -8.14 -4.06
N VAL A 67 6.09 -9.30 -3.66
CA VAL A 67 7.50 -9.46 -3.27
C VAL A 67 8.42 -9.15 -4.44
N ALA A 68 8.18 -9.73 -5.62
CA ALA A 68 8.98 -9.46 -6.82
C ALA A 68 8.99 -7.97 -7.21
N ARG A 69 7.83 -7.29 -7.08
CA ARG A 69 7.76 -5.83 -7.26
C ARG A 69 8.69 -5.11 -6.28
N HIS A 70 8.65 -5.46 -5.00
CA HIS A 70 9.50 -4.83 -4.00
C HIS A 70 10.99 -5.12 -4.22
N GLU A 71 11.35 -6.33 -4.62
CA GLU A 71 12.73 -6.69 -4.99
C GLU A 71 13.26 -5.87 -6.16
N GLU A 72 12.38 -5.53 -7.12
CA GLU A 72 12.76 -4.71 -8.27
C GLU A 72 12.96 -3.23 -7.93
N PHE A 73 12.03 -2.61 -7.18
CA PHE A 73 12.04 -1.16 -6.95
C PHE A 73 12.76 -0.75 -5.66
N GLN A 74 12.67 -1.57 -4.61
CA GLN A 74 13.27 -1.33 -3.28
C GLN A 74 12.98 0.07 -2.70
N ASP A 75 11.79 0.61 -3.01
CA ASP A 75 11.37 1.97 -2.63
C ASP A 75 10.17 1.99 -1.65
N ILE A 76 9.86 3.16 -1.12
CA ILE A 76 8.74 3.40 -0.17
C ILE A 76 7.40 2.92 -0.75
N LEU A 77 7.14 3.20 -2.03
CA LEU A 77 5.87 2.86 -2.68
C LEU A 77 5.70 1.35 -2.90
N SER A 78 6.80 0.64 -3.14
CA SER A 78 6.84 -0.80 -3.24
C SER A 78 6.63 -1.48 -1.89
N LEU A 79 7.25 -0.97 -0.82
CA LEU A 79 6.99 -1.41 0.55
C LEU A 79 5.52 -1.23 0.96
N MET A 80 4.94 -0.05 0.69
CA MET A 80 3.54 0.23 1.02
C MET A 80 2.56 -0.70 0.30
N SER A 81 2.87 -1.05 -0.95
CA SER A 81 2.01 -1.95 -1.74
C SER A 81 2.18 -3.41 -1.31
N LEU A 82 3.41 -3.81 -0.96
CA LEU A 82 3.67 -5.11 -0.34
C LEU A 82 2.93 -5.24 0.99
N SER A 83 2.98 -4.19 1.83
CA SER A 83 2.22 -4.10 3.07
C SER A 83 0.72 -4.34 2.87
N GLY A 84 0.11 -3.63 1.92
CA GLY A 84 -1.31 -3.82 1.59
C GLY A 84 -1.62 -5.24 1.12
N THR A 85 -0.79 -5.78 0.22
CA THR A 85 -0.97 -7.13 -0.32
C THR A 85 -0.85 -8.19 0.77
N LEU A 86 0.15 -8.10 1.66
CA LEU A 86 0.35 -9.02 2.79
C LEU A 86 -0.89 -9.07 3.70
N SER A 87 -1.46 -7.91 4.01
CA SER A 87 -2.71 -7.86 4.76
C SER A 87 -3.89 -8.51 4.02
N ASP A 88 -4.00 -8.31 2.71
CA ASP A 88 -5.10 -8.87 1.90
C ASP A 88 -4.96 -10.39 1.69
N VAL A 89 -3.74 -10.95 1.74
CA VAL A 89 -3.49 -12.40 1.70
C VAL A 89 -3.50 -13.07 3.08
N GLY A 90 -3.96 -12.36 4.12
CA GLY A 90 -4.13 -12.93 5.47
C GLY A 90 -2.87 -12.92 6.34
N LYS A 91 -1.87 -12.08 6.01
CA LYS A 91 -0.63 -11.88 6.77
C LYS A 91 -0.55 -10.45 7.33
N PRO A 92 -1.51 -10.01 8.16
CA PRO A 92 -1.63 -8.60 8.55
C PRO A 92 -0.48 -8.11 9.45
N LEU A 93 0.16 -8.99 10.23
CA LEU A 93 1.33 -8.61 11.04
C LEU A 93 2.58 -8.35 10.18
N GLU A 94 2.78 -9.15 9.13
CA GLU A 94 3.85 -8.90 8.15
C GLU A 94 3.55 -7.62 7.36
N GLY A 95 2.28 -7.41 7.00
CA GLY A 95 1.80 -6.17 6.38
C GLY A 95 2.06 -4.94 7.24
N LEU A 96 1.81 -5.02 8.56
CA LEU A 96 2.13 -3.97 9.52
C LEU A 96 3.63 -3.68 9.57
N ALA A 97 4.48 -4.72 9.66
CA ALA A 97 5.93 -4.54 9.69
C ALA A 97 6.46 -3.82 8.44
N CYS A 98 5.94 -4.17 7.25
CA CYS A 98 6.26 -3.46 6.02
C CYS A 98 5.79 -2.00 6.02
N ALA A 99 4.63 -1.70 6.60
CA ALA A 99 4.13 -0.32 6.70
C ALA A 99 5.00 0.54 7.64
N THR A 100 5.41 -0.02 8.79
CA THR A 100 6.34 0.63 9.72
C THR A 100 7.67 0.93 9.04
N ALA A 101 8.22 -0.05 8.30
CA ALA A 101 9.45 0.14 7.53
C ALA A 101 9.30 1.24 6.45
N ALA A 102 8.17 1.27 5.75
CA ALA A 102 7.89 2.31 4.75
C ALA A 102 7.84 3.71 5.38
N LEU A 103 7.20 3.85 6.56
CA LEU A 103 7.14 5.12 7.27
C LEU A 103 8.53 5.56 7.75
N ALA A 104 9.31 4.66 8.33
CA ALA A 104 10.67 4.96 8.77
C ALA A 104 11.54 5.47 7.62
N GLN A 105 11.47 4.81 6.45
CA GLN A 105 12.18 5.25 5.25
C GLN A 105 11.66 6.61 4.74
N ALA A 106 10.34 6.80 4.67
CA ALA A 106 9.71 8.05 4.26
C ALA A 106 10.13 9.24 5.14
N VAL A 107 10.19 9.04 6.47
CA VAL A 107 10.63 10.06 7.44
C VAL A 107 12.11 10.38 7.23
N SER A 108 12.96 9.36 7.06
CA SER A 108 14.39 9.52 6.81
C SER A 108 14.67 10.31 5.53
N GLU A 109 13.98 9.95 4.44
CA GLU A 109 14.16 10.59 3.12
C GLU A 109 13.38 11.91 2.99
N ARG A 110 12.44 12.17 3.89
CA ARG A 110 11.53 13.33 3.90
C ARG A 110 10.62 13.41 2.66
N VAL A 111 10.20 12.25 2.14
CA VAL A 111 9.31 12.13 0.97
C VAL A 111 8.20 11.13 1.29
N TYR A 112 6.97 11.40 0.81
CA TYR A 112 5.80 10.52 0.95
C TYR A 112 5.36 10.21 2.40
N VAL A 113 5.69 11.04 3.39
CA VAL A 113 5.41 10.72 4.80
C VAL A 113 3.91 10.63 5.09
N ASN A 114 3.08 11.52 4.54
CA ASN A 114 1.63 11.44 4.74
C ASN A 114 1.07 10.15 4.14
N PHE A 115 1.62 9.72 3.00
CA PHE A 115 1.17 8.52 2.34
C PHE A 115 1.58 7.26 3.11
N ALA A 116 2.83 7.20 3.58
CA ALA A 116 3.32 6.10 4.40
C ALA A 116 2.60 6.03 5.76
N ALA A 117 2.35 7.17 6.40
CA ALA A 117 1.61 7.21 7.67
C ALA A 117 0.14 6.79 7.49
N GLY A 118 -0.51 7.21 6.41
CA GLY A 118 -1.85 6.74 6.06
C GLY A 118 -1.91 5.23 5.76
N ASN A 119 -0.84 4.65 5.22
CA ASN A 119 -0.73 3.20 5.05
C ASN A 119 -0.51 2.49 6.39
N LEU A 120 0.41 2.97 7.24
CA LEU A 120 0.63 2.44 8.58
C LEU A 120 -0.66 2.44 9.39
N MET A 121 -1.38 3.54 9.38
CA MET A 121 -2.67 3.68 10.05
C MET A 121 -3.67 2.60 9.62
N ARG A 122 -3.83 2.35 8.31
CA ARG A 122 -4.74 1.31 7.82
C ARG A 122 -4.31 -0.10 8.27
N GLN A 123 -3.01 -0.40 8.29
CA GLN A 123 -2.54 -1.69 8.79
C GLN A 123 -2.66 -1.82 10.31
N ALA A 124 -2.40 -0.74 11.04
CA ALA A 124 -2.52 -0.68 12.48
C ALA A 124 -3.98 -0.91 12.92
N ILE A 125 -4.94 -0.31 12.19
CA ILE A 125 -6.37 -0.56 12.42
C ILE A 125 -6.74 -2.03 12.17
N LYS A 126 -6.29 -2.62 11.05
CA LYS A 126 -6.54 -4.04 10.73
C LYS A 126 -5.98 -4.99 11.80
N THR A 127 -4.90 -4.62 12.47
CA THR A 127 -4.22 -5.43 13.49
C THR A 127 -4.60 -5.08 14.93
N GLY A 128 -5.35 -4.00 15.15
CA GLY A 128 -5.67 -3.48 16.48
C GLY A 128 -4.47 -2.87 17.22
N SER A 129 -3.40 -2.49 16.51
CA SER A 129 -2.19 -1.93 17.12
C SER A 129 -2.36 -0.43 17.41
N VAL A 130 -2.77 -0.10 18.63
CA VAL A 130 -2.92 1.29 19.09
C VAL A 130 -1.58 2.04 19.07
N GLU A 131 -0.47 1.35 19.39
CA GLU A 131 0.88 1.92 19.34
C GLU A 131 1.23 2.41 17.93
N ALA A 132 1.01 1.58 16.91
CA ALA A 132 1.28 1.95 15.52
C ALA A 132 0.30 3.03 15.00
N VAL A 133 -0.92 3.09 15.52
CA VAL A 133 -1.85 4.20 15.24
C VAL A 133 -1.28 5.52 15.75
N ASN A 134 -0.78 5.55 16.99
CA ASN A 134 -0.21 6.76 17.57
C ASN A 134 1.11 7.16 16.89
N GLU A 135 1.97 6.20 16.53
CA GLU A 135 3.18 6.46 15.73
C GLU A 135 2.85 7.14 14.39
N ALA A 136 1.82 6.65 13.68
CA ALA A 136 1.37 7.28 12.45
C ALA A 136 0.84 8.69 12.68
N LEU A 137 0.11 8.94 13.78
CA LEU A 137 -0.41 10.26 14.13
C LEU A 137 0.71 11.27 14.41
N ASP A 138 1.72 10.88 15.18
CA ASP A 138 2.88 11.71 15.47
C ASP A 138 3.63 12.09 14.19
N ALA A 139 3.86 11.13 13.29
CA ALA A 139 4.51 11.38 12.02
C ALA A 139 3.73 12.36 11.11
N LEU A 140 2.39 12.31 11.15
CA LEU A 140 1.52 13.27 10.45
C LEU A 140 1.57 14.66 11.09
N ILE A 141 1.72 14.77 12.40
CA ILE A 141 1.85 16.06 13.08
C ILE A 141 3.16 16.73 12.69
N ASP A 142 4.25 15.98 12.83
CA ASP A 142 5.60 16.43 12.44
C ASP A 142 5.69 16.78 10.96
N SER A 143 4.87 16.15 10.11
CA SER A 143 4.85 16.45 8.67
C SER A 143 4.35 17.84 8.33
N THR A 144 3.52 18.43 9.18
CA THR A 144 2.99 19.77 8.92
C THR A 144 3.94 20.90 9.30
N GLN A 145 4.97 20.60 10.10
CA GLN A 145 5.92 21.59 10.61
C GLN A 145 7.13 21.78 9.68
N ILE A 146 7.30 20.91 8.68
CA ILE A 146 8.46 20.91 7.77
C ILE A 146 7.96 21.01 6.32
N PRO A 147 8.48 21.92 5.48
CA PRO A 147 8.17 21.93 4.04
C PRO A 147 8.65 20.63 3.39
N ARG A 148 7.74 19.85 2.81
CA ARG A 148 8.04 18.54 2.20
C ARG A 148 7.56 18.49 0.75
N THR A 149 8.36 17.91 -0.13
CA THR A 149 8.05 17.77 -1.55
C THR A 149 7.34 16.45 -1.81
N ALA A 150 6.34 16.47 -2.70
CA ALA A 150 5.59 15.30 -3.19
C ALA A 150 4.68 14.57 -2.18
N ASP A 151 4.32 15.20 -1.06
CA ASP A 151 3.37 14.62 -0.11
C ASP A 151 1.91 14.76 -0.57
N CYS A 152 1.06 13.76 -0.31
CA CYS A 152 -0.37 13.84 -0.59
C CYS A 152 -1.12 14.69 0.46
N ALA A 153 -2.37 15.05 0.15
CA ALA A 153 -3.27 15.63 1.14
C ALA A 153 -3.49 14.63 2.30
N LEU A 154 -3.67 15.16 3.51
CA LEU A 154 -3.96 14.34 4.69
C LEU A 154 -5.26 13.56 4.48
N GLU A 155 -5.12 12.24 4.35
CA GLU A 155 -6.24 11.30 4.31
C GLU A 155 -6.82 11.18 5.72
N THR A 156 -8.15 11.11 5.82
CA THR A 156 -8.88 11.14 7.11
C THR A 156 -9.99 10.09 7.19
N ASP A 157 -10.07 9.21 6.18
CA ASP A 157 -11.03 8.10 6.08
C ASP A 157 -10.93 7.10 7.25
N TRP A 158 -9.79 7.09 7.93
CA TRP A 158 -9.46 6.15 9.00
C TRP A 158 -9.70 6.71 10.42
N ILE A 159 -10.00 8.00 10.60
CA ILE A 159 -10.01 8.65 11.93
C ILE A 159 -11.03 8.01 12.87
N ASP A 160 -12.25 7.72 12.40
CA ASP A 160 -13.30 7.18 13.26
C ASP A 160 -12.97 5.75 13.72
N ALA A 161 -12.33 4.96 12.87
CA ALA A 161 -11.84 3.62 13.22
C ALA A 161 -10.67 3.69 14.20
N ALA A 162 -9.75 4.64 14.03
CA ALA A 162 -8.67 4.88 14.98
C ALA A 162 -9.21 5.26 16.37
N ASN A 163 -10.19 6.17 16.44
CA ASN A 163 -10.85 6.55 17.70
C ASN A 163 -11.55 5.37 18.37
N ALA A 164 -12.23 4.51 17.59
CA ALA A 164 -12.88 3.32 18.12
C ALA A 164 -11.87 2.31 18.73
N LEU A 165 -10.62 2.32 18.27
CA LEU A 165 -9.53 1.52 18.83
C LEU A 165 -8.85 2.14 20.06
N GLY A 166 -9.23 3.37 20.45
CA GLY A 166 -8.62 4.07 21.58
C GLY A 166 -7.37 4.88 21.22
N ALA A 167 -7.26 5.32 19.96
CA ALA A 167 -6.25 6.29 19.54
C ALA A 167 -6.32 7.58 20.37
N ASP A 168 -5.21 8.31 20.42
CA ASP A 168 -5.17 9.60 21.09
C ASP A 168 -6.13 10.60 20.41
N ARG A 169 -7.07 11.10 21.20
CA ARG A 169 -8.12 12.01 20.72
C ARG A 169 -7.55 13.37 20.34
N GLU A 170 -6.55 13.88 21.07
CA GLU A 170 -5.96 15.18 20.76
C GLU A 170 -5.24 15.12 19.41
N LEU A 171 -4.51 14.04 19.15
CA LEU A 171 -3.80 13.85 17.88
C LEU A 171 -4.78 13.67 16.71
N THR A 172 -5.83 12.87 16.87
CA THR A 172 -6.83 12.66 15.81
C THR A 172 -7.65 13.93 15.51
N ASP A 173 -8.03 14.70 16.53
CA ASP A 173 -8.73 15.98 16.35
C ASP A 173 -7.84 17.02 15.66
N TRP A 174 -6.55 17.04 15.97
CA TRP A 174 -5.58 17.89 15.30
C TRP A 174 -5.45 17.53 13.80
N VAL A 175 -5.30 16.25 13.46
CA VAL A 175 -5.15 15.81 12.05
C VAL A 175 -6.40 16.19 11.25
N ARG A 176 -7.58 16.00 11.84
CA ARG A 176 -8.88 16.39 11.24
C ARG A 176 -8.93 17.91 10.98
N ALA A 177 -8.46 18.73 11.91
CA ALA A 177 -8.44 20.18 11.77
C ALA A 177 -7.51 20.63 10.63
N VAL A 178 -6.30 20.06 10.54
CA VAL A 178 -5.36 20.40 9.45
C VAL A 178 -5.88 19.96 8.09
N ALA A 179 -6.42 18.74 8.00
CA ALA A 179 -6.99 18.23 6.75
C ALA A 179 -8.14 19.11 6.22
N SER A 180 -8.92 19.70 7.13
CA SER A 180 -10.02 20.62 6.77
C SER A 180 -9.51 21.94 6.20
N ARG A 181 -8.47 22.53 6.80
CA ARG A 181 -7.88 23.81 6.34
C ARG A 181 -7.21 23.73 4.97
N LYS A 182 -6.69 22.56 4.59
CA LYS A 182 -6.05 22.36 3.27
C LYS A 182 -7.05 22.15 2.12
N ARG A 183 -8.36 22.04 2.40
CA ARG A 183 -9.42 21.91 1.38
C ARG A 183 -10.05 23.24 0.98
N GLU A 184 -9.80 24.29 1.76
CA GLU A 184 -10.17 25.68 1.47
C GLU A 184 -9.12 26.37 0.61
#